data_AF-A0A817X7Z0-F1
#
_entry.id   AF-A0A817X7Z0-F1
#
_cell.length_a   1.000
_cell.length_b   1.000
_cell.length_c   1.000
_cell.angle_alpha   90.00
_cell.angle_beta   90.00
_cell.angle_gamma   90.00
#
_symmetry.space_group_name_H-M   'P 1'
#
loop_
_entity.id
_entity.type
_entity.pdbx_description
1 polymer ?
#
loop_
_entity_poly.entity_id
_entity_poly.type
_entity_poly.pdbx_seq_one_letter_code
_entity_poly.pdbx_strand_id
1 'polypeptide(L)'
;MERSHQIVAASLASSDPSNNAPVPTNAFEAELKQKAKLVQLGLMRRPEHEEPDDYEEKDKVTIKSMVVSMIRMPPRLWKLMICQVIGWVAYFATHLYFTDFVATAVYNGTFEHDDDAGFERYKKGVAMGCWGLGLYSASTAVYAFCLERWLAERFSLNSLYFVGYVVYAVGCLVNYFIHNVVVNIIMCFTFGMLVVSLNTLPYHMLSKFHTDETYRNKDGTKRGIGVDCSLLNSCYFLGELIVAASLGPLLERTGYEKIIFDNSK
;
A
#
# COMPACT_ATOMS: atom_id res chain seq x y z
N MET A 1 -19.30 -42.88 17.93
CA MET A 1 -17.89 -42.50 18.19
C MET A 1 -16.89 -43.27 17.30
N GLU A 2 -17.23 -44.41 16.68
CA GLU A 2 -16.30 -45.14 15.79
C GLU A 2 -15.90 -44.42 14.47
N ARG A 3 -16.72 -43.48 13.95
CA ARG A 3 -16.36 -42.70 12.76
C ARG A 3 -15.26 -41.67 13.00
N SER A 4 -15.14 -41.15 14.23
CA SER A 4 -14.12 -40.15 14.56
C SER A 4 -12.72 -40.76 14.54
N HIS A 5 -12.59 -42.02 14.99
CA HIS A 5 -11.31 -42.72 15.04
C HIS A 5 -10.81 -43.14 13.65
N GLN A 6 -11.69 -43.43 12.68
CA GLN A 6 -11.30 -43.71 11.30
C GLN A 6 -10.79 -42.47 10.56
N ILE A 7 -11.36 -41.29 10.82
CA ILE A 7 -10.94 -40.03 10.16
C ILE A 7 -9.56 -39.59 10.68
N VAL A 8 -9.31 -39.76 11.98
CA VAL A 8 -8.00 -39.44 12.58
C VAL A 8 -6.92 -40.46 12.17
N ALA A 9 -7.27 -41.76 12.07
CA ALA A 9 -6.36 -42.78 11.56
C ALA A 9 -6.00 -42.57 10.06
N ALA A 10 -6.95 -42.10 9.24
CA ALA A 10 -6.69 -41.76 7.84
C ALA A 10 -5.82 -40.49 7.68
N SER A 11 -5.99 -39.50 8.57
CA SER A 11 -5.16 -38.29 8.57
C SER A 11 -3.72 -38.54 9.04
N LEU A 12 -3.49 -39.57 9.87
CA LEU A 12 -2.14 -39.94 10.30
C LEU A 12 -1.41 -40.79 9.25
N ALA A 13 -2.13 -41.51 8.39
CA ALA A 13 -1.54 -42.29 7.29
C ALA A 13 -1.04 -41.43 6.12
N SER A 14 -1.43 -40.15 6.02
CA SER A 14 -0.91 -39.21 5.01
C SER A 14 0.35 -38.44 5.46
N SER A 15 0.94 -38.83 6.59
CA SER A 15 2.18 -38.23 7.12
C SER A 15 3.44 -39.01 6.70
N ASP A 16 3.39 -39.72 5.58
CA ASP A 16 4.53 -40.47 5.05
C ASP A 16 5.04 -39.77 3.78
N PRO A 17 6.22 -39.13 3.78
CA PRO A 17 6.70 -38.29 2.69
C PRO A 17 7.07 -39.05 1.40
N SER A 18 6.88 -40.38 1.35
CA SER A 18 7.37 -41.21 0.23
C SER A 18 6.28 -41.85 -0.63
N ASN A 19 4.98 -41.56 -0.44
CA ASN A 19 3.93 -42.24 -1.20
C ASN A 19 3.23 -41.33 -2.22
N ASN A 20 3.57 -41.52 -3.48
CA ASN A 20 3.08 -40.78 -4.64
C ASN A 20 1.74 -41.38 -5.15
N ALA A 21 0.73 -41.43 -4.28
CA ALA A 21 -0.60 -41.97 -4.63
C ALA A 21 -1.53 -40.87 -5.17
N PRO A 22 -2.27 -41.11 -6.27
CA PRO A 22 -3.15 -40.12 -6.88
C PRO A 22 -4.33 -39.78 -5.94
N VAL A 23 -4.53 -38.50 -5.69
CA VAL A 23 -5.59 -37.96 -4.82
C VAL A 23 -6.97 -38.32 -5.40
N PRO A 24 -7.90 -38.90 -4.61
CA PRO A 24 -9.20 -39.33 -5.11
C PRO A 24 -10.10 -38.13 -5.49
N THR A 25 -10.48 -38.06 -6.77
CA THR A 25 -11.26 -37.02 -7.46
C THR A 25 -12.53 -36.57 -6.71
N ASN A 26 -13.14 -37.48 -5.93
CA ASN A 26 -14.40 -37.21 -5.23
C ASN A 26 -14.23 -36.26 -4.02
N ALA A 27 -13.04 -36.22 -3.42
CA ALA A 27 -12.75 -35.30 -2.30
C ALA A 27 -12.60 -33.85 -2.78
N PHE A 28 -12.02 -33.67 -3.97
CA PHE A 28 -11.84 -32.37 -4.60
C PHE A 28 -13.17 -31.75 -5.04
N GLU A 29 -14.08 -32.56 -5.60
CA GLU A 29 -15.44 -32.08 -5.95
C GLU A 29 -16.27 -31.67 -4.73
N ALA A 30 -16.09 -32.37 -3.61
CA ALA A 30 -16.77 -32.03 -2.36
C ALA A 30 -16.24 -30.70 -1.79
N GLU A 31 -14.92 -30.48 -1.83
CA GLU A 31 -14.33 -29.19 -1.48
C GLU A 31 -14.81 -28.06 -2.41
N LEU A 32 -14.88 -28.29 -3.73
CA LEU A 32 -15.37 -27.29 -4.69
C LEU A 32 -16.81 -26.87 -4.41
N LYS A 33 -17.69 -27.82 -4.10
CA LYS A 33 -19.08 -27.53 -3.72
C LYS A 33 -19.16 -26.78 -2.39
N GLN A 34 -18.31 -27.11 -1.43
CA GLN A 34 -18.25 -26.41 -0.14
C GLN A 34 -17.73 -24.98 -0.30
N LYS A 35 -16.68 -24.77 -1.11
CA LYS A 35 -16.13 -23.46 -1.44
C LYS A 35 -17.14 -22.62 -2.23
N ALA A 36 -17.84 -23.19 -3.20
CA ALA A 36 -18.90 -22.51 -3.95
C ALA A 36 -20.08 -22.06 -3.06
N LYS A 37 -20.46 -22.88 -2.08
CA LYS A 37 -21.52 -22.54 -1.13
C LYS A 37 -21.08 -21.44 -0.14
N LEU A 38 -19.82 -21.45 0.29
CA LEU A 38 -19.22 -20.39 1.11
C LEU A 38 -19.06 -19.06 0.35
N VAL A 39 -18.82 -19.11 -0.95
CA VAL A 39 -18.81 -17.93 -1.84
C VAL A 39 -20.21 -17.32 -1.99
N GLN A 40 -21.26 -18.14 -2.11
CA GLN A 40 -22.65 -17.65 -2.11
C GLN A 40 -23.07 -17.03 -0.77
N LEU A 41 -22.50 -17.51 0.36
CA LEU A 41 -22.73 -16.97 1.71
C LEU A 41 -21.87 -15.74 2.04
N GLY A 42 -21.03 -15.26 1.11
CA GLY A 42 -20.24 -14.03 1.27
C GLY A 42 -19.06 -14.11 2.25
N LEU A 43 -18.70 -15.30 2.73
CA LEU A 43 -17.63 -15.52 3.73
C LEU A 43 -16.26 -15.85 3.11
N MET A 44 -16.16 -15.95 1.78
CA MET A 44 -14.89 -16.13 1.06
C MET A 44 -14.75 -15.11 -0.09
N ARG A 45 -13.61 -14.40 -0.13
CA ARG A 45 -13.21 -13.53 -1.25
C ARG A 45 -12.96 -14.41 -2.48
N ARG A 46 -13.70 -14.16 -3.56
CA ARG A 46 -13.62 -14.91 -4.83
C ARG A 46 -12.18 -14.84 -5.37
N PRO A 47 -11.54 -15.95 -5.78
CA PRO A 47 -10.38 -15.87 -6.65
C PRO A 47 -10.85 -15.27 -7.99
N GLU A 48 -10.16 -14.22 -8.44
CA GLU A 48 -10.40 -13.53 -9.70
C GLU A 48 -10.30 -14.56 -10.85
N HIS A 49 -11.43 -15.01 -11.35
CA HIS A 49 -11.48 -15.75 -12.60
C HIS A 49 -11.46 -14.70 -13.71
N GLU A 50 -10.31 -14.57 -14.36
CA GLU A 50 -10.15 -13.85 -15.62
C GLU A 50 -11.16 -14.43 -16.62
N GLU A 51 -12.13 -13.62 -17.05
CA GLU A 51 -12.83 -13.82 -18.31
C GLU A 51 -12.01 -13.13 -19.41
N PRO A 52 -11.93 -13.71 -20.63
CA PRO A 52 -11.06 -13.22 -21.68
C PRO A 52 -11.61 -11.92 -22.24
N ASP A 53 -11.02 -10.80 -21.82
CA ASP A 53 -11.27 -9.52 -22.46
C ASP A 53 -10.57 -9.48 -23.83
N ASP A 54 -11.40 -9.42 -24.87
CA ASP A 54 -11.04 -9.12 -26.25
C ASP A 54 -10.51 -7.68 -26.35
N TYR A 55 -9.29 -7.47 -25.87
CA TYR A 55 -8.46 -6.32 -26.17
C TYR A 55 -7.34 -6.78 -27.10
N GLU A 56 -7.67 -6.96 -28.38
CA GLU A 56 -6.68 -6.75 -29.43
C GLU A 56 -6.18 -5.30 -29.35
N GLU A 57 -5.12 -5.04 -28.59
CA GLU A 57 -3.90 -4.48 -29.18
C GLU A 57 -2.72 -4.60 -28.21
N LYS A 58 -1.67 -5.24 -28.73
CA LYS A 58 -0.39 -5.52 -28.11
C LYS A 58 0.43 -4.23 -28.02
N ASP A 59 -0.08 -3.22 -27.33
CA ASP A 59 0.60 -1.95 -27.16
C ASP A 59 1.37 -1.93 -25.84
N LYS A 60 2.67 -1.67 -25.95
CA LYS A 60 3.59 -1.51 -24.81
C LYS A 60 2.95 -0.57 -23.80
N VAL A 61 2.72 -1.07 -22.58
CA VAL A 61 2.22 -0.29 -21.45
C VAL A 61 3.15 0.91 -21.24
N THR A 62 2.78 2.05 -21.81
CA THR A 62 3.61 3.25 -21.84
C THR A 62 3.03 4.21 -20.81
N ILE A 63 3.88 4.96 -20.11
CA ILE A 63 3.44 5.96 -19.11
C ILE A 63 2.35 6.90 -19.69
N LYS A 64 2.46 7.21 -20.99
CA LYS A 64 1.45 7.99 -21.74
C LYS A 64 0.07 7.32 -21.76
N SER A 65 -0.03 6.00 -21.93
CA SER A 65 -1.33 5.30 -21.97
C SER A 65 -2.00 5.27 -20.58
N MET A 66 -1.22 5.14 -19.51
CA MET A 66 -1.72 5.26 -18.13
C MET A 66 -2.30 6.66 -17.84
N VAL A 67 -1.54 7.71 -18.16
CA VAL A 67 -1.97 9.11 -17.93
C VAL A 67 -3.17 9.47 -18.82
N VAL A 68 -3.20 9.04 -20.08
CA VAL A 68 -4.35 9.24 -20.97
C VAL A 68 -5.60 8.53 -20.45
N SER A 69 -5.45 7.32 -19.88
CA SER A 69 -6.55 6.58 -19.27
C SER A 69 -7.08 7.25 -17.99
N MET A 70 -6.24 7.96 -17.24
CA MET A 70 -6.66 8.80 -16.11
C MET A 70 -7.43 10.03 -16.57
N ILE A 71 -7.00 10.69 -17.65
CA ILE A 71 -7.63 11.91 -18.15
C ILE A 71 -8.99 11.62 -18.80
N ARG A 72 -9.19 10.43 -19.38
CA ARG A 72 -10.48 10.01 -19.97
C ARG A 72 -11.58 9.66 -18.95
N MET A 73 -11.33 9.77 -17.64
CA MET A 73 -12.30 9.44 -16.60
C MET A 73 -13.47 10.43 -16.47
N PRO A 74 -14.64 9.97 -15.98
CA PRO A 74 -15.71 10.86 -15.56
C PRO A 74 -15.28 11.77 -14.38
N PRO A 75 -15.86 12.98 -14.27
CA PRO A 75 -15.34 14.06 -13.44
C PRO A 75 -15.33 13.77 -11.92
N ARG A 76 -16.13 12.82 -11.44
CA ARG A 76 -16.13 12.40 -10.03
C ARG A 76 -14.96 11.48 -9.68
N LEU A 77 -14.61 10.54 -10.57
CA LEU A 77 -13.47 9.62 -10.37
C LEU A 77 -12.14 10.32 -10.63
N TRP A 78 -12.10 11.25 -11.57
CA TRP A 78 -10.88 12.02 -11.86
C TRP A 78 -10.34 12.78 -10.63
N LYS A 79 -11.24 13.39 -9.83
CA LYS A 79 -10.85 14.05 -8.58
C LYS A 79 -10.24 13.08 -7.57
N LEU A 80 -10.80 11.86 -7.46
CA LEU A 80 -10.27 10.82 -6.60
C LEU A 80 -8.86 10.40 -7.06
N MET A 81 -8.65 10.21 -8.37
CA MET A 81 -7.34 9.84 -8.91
C MET A 81 -6.27 10.89 -8.66
N ILE A 82 -6.58 12.18 -8.87
CA ILE A 82 -5.63 13.26 -8.58
C ILE A 82 -5.29 13.30 -7.10
N CYS A 83 -6.29 13.22 -6.23
CA CYS A 83 -6.06 13.19 -4.79
C CYS A 83 -5.19 11.98 -4.41
N GLN A 84 -5.41 10.83 -5.06
CA GLN A 84 -4.64 9.62 -4.81
C GLN A 84 -3.18 9.75 -5.26
N VAL A 85 -2.91 10.32 -6.43
CA VAL A 85 -1.53 10.57 -6.90
C VAL A 85 -0.83 11.54 -5.96
N ILE A 86 -1.47 12.65 -5.59
CA ILE A 86 -0.89 13.62 -4.66
C ILE A 86 -0.62 12.96 -3.29
N GLY A 87 -1.55 12.14 -2.81
CA GLY A 87 -1.38 11.37 -1.56
C GLY A 87 -0.19 10.43 -1.60
N TRP A 88 -0.02 9.66 -2.69
CA TRP A 88 1.14 8.79 -2.87
C TRP A 88 2.45 9.57 -2.97
N VAL A 89 2.48 10.66 -3.72
CA VAL A 89 3.67 11.53 -3.82
C VAL A 89 4.06 12.06 -2.44
N ALA A 90 3.11 12.59 -1.66
CA ALA A 90 3.37 13.10 -0.32
C ALA A 90 3.87 12.00 0.63
N TYR A 91 3.25 10.82 0.55
CA TYR A 91 3.64 9.66 1.35
C TYR A 91 5.07 9.22 1.05
N PHE A 92 5.41 8.99 -0.23
CA PHE A 92 6.73 8.53 -0.64
C PHE A 92 7.82 9.57 -0.38
N ALA A 93 7.55 10.86 -0.64
CA ALA A 93 8.50 11.92 -0.35
C ALA A 93 8.82 11.96 1.15
N THR A 94 7.80 11.90 2.00
CA THR A 94 8.00 11.89 3.46
C THR A 94 8.74 10.62 3.91
N HIS A 95 8.39 9.45 3.38
CA HIS A 95 9.07 8.19 3.71
C HIS A 95 10.55 8.20 3.31
N LEU A 96 10.87 8.77 2.15
CA LEU A 96 12.22 8.83 1.63
C LEU A 96 13.12 9.72 2.49
N TYR A 97 12.65 10.93 2.84
CA TYR A 97 13.42 11.88 3.66
C TYR A 97 13.31 11.63 5.17
N PHE A 98 12.45 10.71 5.61
CA PHE A 98 12.21 10.47 7.02
C PHE A 98 13.49 10.07 7.77
N THR A 99 14.26 9.13 7.24
CA THR A 99 15.47 8.63 7.91
C THR A 99 16.58 9.67 7.96
N ASP A 100 16.75 10.44 6.88
CA ASP A 100 17.68 11.56 6.81
C ASP A 100 17.26 12.69 7.76
N PHE A 101 15.97 13.01 7.83
CA PHE A 101 15.42 13.97 8.78
C PHE A 101 15.67 13.55 10.25
N VAL A 102 15.44 12.28 10.60
CA VAL A 102 15.73 11.78 11.95
C VAL A 102 17.23 11.90 12.25
N ALA A 103 18.09 11.56 11.29
CA ALA A 103 19.53 11.57 11.49
C ALA A 103 20.12 12.98 11.63
N THR A 104 19.67 13.92 10.82
CA THR A 104 20.17 15.29 10.82
C THR A 104 19.45 16.16 11.85
N ALA A 105 18.12 16.24 11.83
CA ALA A 105 17.36 17.19 12.63
C ALA A 105 17.17 16.74 14.09
N VAL A 106 17.09 15.43 14.37
CA VAL A 106 16.90 14.92 15.74
C VAL A 106 18.23 14.58 16.41
N TYR A 107 19.14 13.92 15.68
CA TYR A 107 20.44 13.50 16.21
C TYR A 107 21.57 14.52 16.00
N ASN A 108 21.31 15.63 15.30
CA ASN A 108 22.34 16.60 14.89
C ASN A 108 23.52 15.92 14.18
N GLY A 109 23.23 14.90 13.36
CA GLY A 109 24.21 14.19 12.58
C GLY A 109 24.67 15.03 11.40
N THR A 110 25.98 15.02 11.14
CA THR A 110 26.61 15.69 9.99
C THR A 110 27.29 14.65 9.11
N PHE A 111 27.41 14.96 7.82
CA PHE A 111 28.13 14.15 6.83
C PHE A 111 29.54 14.68 6.57
N GLU A 112 30.06 15.51 7.47
CA GLU A 112 31.31 16.24 7.26
C GLU A 112 32.51 15.31 7.52
N HIS A 113 33.46 15.26 6.58
CA HIS A 113 34.54 14.28 6.58
C HIS A 113 35.50 14.40 7.78
N ASP A 114 35.57 15.57 8.40
CA ASP A 114 36.45 15.86 9.54
C ASP A 114 35.77 15.69 10.91
N ASP A 115 34.47 15.34 10.96
CA ASP A 115 33.72 15.14 12.21
C ASP A 115 33.25 13.68 12.39
N ASP A 116 34.16 12.84 12.88
CA ASP A 116 33.87 11.44 13.22
C ASP A 116 32.70 11.31 14.22
N ALA A 117 32.56 12.25 15.15
CA ALA A 117 31.51 12.24 16.16
C ALA A 117 30.14 12.60 15.55
N GLY A 118 30.10 13.54 14.61
CA GLY A 118 28.93 13.92 13.83
C GLY A 118 28.43 12.78 12.94
N PHE A 119 29.34 12.08 12.28
CA PHE A 119 28.99 10.91 11.45
C PHE A 119 28.48 9.72 12.29
N GLU A 120 29.01 9.51 13.49
CA GLU A 120 28.49 8.48 14.40
C GLU A 120 27.05 8.79 14.87
N ARG A 121 26.74 10.07 15.15
CA ARG A 121 25.38 10.51 15.47
C ARG A 121 24.44 10.33 14.30
N TYR A 122 24.89 10.63 13.08
CA TYR A 122 24.13 10.37 11.87
C TYR A 122 23.77 8.86 11.74
N LYS A 123 24.76 7.96 11.87
CA LYS A 123 24.51 6.51 11.84
C LYS A 123 23.51 6.05 12.90
N LYS A 124 23.61 6.59 14.13
CA LYS A 124 22.66 6.32 15.21
C LYS A 124 21.24 6.80 14.86
N GLY A 125 21.12 7.97 14.26
CA GLY A 125 19.84 8.51 13.83
C GLY A 125 19.21 7.72 12.69
N VAL A 126 19.99 7.29 11.69
CA VAL A 126 19.50 6.40 10.62
C VAL A 126 19.01 5.07 11.20
N ALA A 127 19.77 4.47 12.12
CA ALA A 127 19.36 3.23 12.78
C ALA A 127 18.02 3.40 13.51
N MET A 128 17.84 4.52 14.21
CA MET A 128 16.58 4.83 14.90
C MET A 128 15.43 5.14 13.94
N GLY A 129 15.71 5.77 12.79
CA GLY A 129 14.76 5.89 11.69
C GLY A 129 14.29 4.53 11.18
N CYS A 130 15.20 3.57 11.01
CA CYS A 130 14.85 2.19 10.65
C CYS A 130 13.97 1.50 11.70
N TRP A 131 14.22 1.72 12.99
CA TRP A 131 13.31 1.24 14.06
C TRP A 131 11.93 1.89 13.96
N GLY A 132 11.85 3.18 13.65
CA GLY A 132 10.59 3.89 13.37
C GLY A 132 9.84 3.30 12.18
N LEU A 133 10.54 2.95 11.09
CA LEU A 133 9.96 2.26 9.93
C LEU A 133 9.48 0.84 10.27
N GLY A 134 10.18 0.12 11.17
CA GLY A 134 9.70 -1.15 11.71
C GLY A 134 8.38 -1.00 12.46
N LEU A 135 8.27 0.05 13.29
CA LEU A 135 7.05 0.36 14.03
C LEU A 135 5.90 0.79 13.11
N TYR A 136 6.22 1.51 12.03
CA TYR A 136 5.28 1.82 10.95
C TYR A 136 4.65 0.54 10.36
N SER A 137 5.43 -0.51 10.10
CA SER A 137 4.89 -1.79 9.60
C SER A 137 3.93 -2.44 10.60
N ALA A 138 4.29 -2.48 11.88
CA ALA A 138 3.42 -2.97 12.94
C ALA A 138 2.13 -2.15 13.04
N SER A 139 2.23 -0.81 12.96
CA SER A 139 1.07 0.08 12.99
C SER A 139 0.15 -0.15 11.80
N THR A 140 0.70 -0.36 10.61
CA THR A 140 -0.04 -0.67 9.38
C THR A 140 -0.88 -1.93 9.55
N ALA A 141 -0.31 -2.99 10.14
CA ALA A 141 -1.04 -4.22 10.42
C ALA A 141 -2.19 -4.01 11.42
N VAL A 142 -1.95 -3.27 12.51
CA VAL A 142 -2.98 -2.96 13.51
C VAL A 142 -4.10 -2.11 12.89
N TYR A 143 -3.75 -1.06 12.16
CA TYR A 143 -4.74 -0.18 11.52
C TYR A 143 -5.53 -0.88 10.42
N ALA A 144 -4.94 -1.81 9.66
CA ALA A 144 -5.68 -2.61 8.69
C ALA A 144 -6.78 -3.43 9.38
N PHE A 145 -6.47 -4.08 10.50
CA PHE A 145 -7.45 -4.83 11.28
C PHE A 145 -8.54 -3.92 11.88
N CYS A 146 -8.16 -2.77 12.45
CA CYS A 146 -9.11 -1.80 12.99
C CYS A 146 -10.01 -1.20 11.89
N LEU A 147 -9.45 -0.90 10.71
CA LEU A 147 -10.18 -0.29 9.60
C LEU A 147 -11.22 -1.24 9.03
N GLU A 148 -10.91 -2.53 8.89
CA GLU A 148 -11.91 -3.55 8.51
C GLU A 148 -13.09 -3.57 9.49
N ARG A 149 -12.80 -3.48 10.80
CA ARG A 149 -13.82 -3.43 11.84
C ARG A 149 -14.65 -2.15 11.79
N TRP A 150 -14.03 -0.98 11.65
CA TRP A 150 -14.72 0.31 11.57
C TRP A 150 -15.58 0.46 10.31
N LEU A 151 -15.12 -0.09 9.18
CA LEU A 151 -15.94 -0.18 7.96
C LEU A 151 -17.20 -1.01 8.19
N ALA A 152 -17.09 -2.12 8.93
CA ALA A 152 -18.24 -2.96 9.29
C ALA A 152 -19.22 -2.24 10.23
N GLU A 153 -18.72 -1.39 11.14
CA GLU A 153 -19.50 -0.68 12.16
C GLU A 153 -20.19 0.61 11.68
N ARG A 154 -20.27 0.86 10.35
CA ARG A 154 -21.08 1.93 9.70
C ARG A 154 -20.42 3.31 9.58
N PHE A 155 -19.12 3.43 9.74
CA PHE A 155 -18.47 4.73 9.51
C PHE A 155 -18.55 5.19 8.04
N SER A 156 -18.71 6.51 7.82
CA SER A 156 -18.71 7.06 6.46
C SER A 156 -17.29 7.05 5.88
N LEU A 157 -17.13 6.43 4.70
CA LEU A 157 -15.83 6.28 4.05
C LEU A 157 -15.16 7.64 3.78
N ASN A 158 -15.95 8.67 3.49
CA ASN A 158 -15.44 10.02 3.19
C ASN A 158 -14.80 10.62 4.44
N SER A 159 -15.42 10.41 5.59
CA SER A 159 -14.88 10.88 6.87
C SER A 159 -13.60 10.14 7.23
N LEU A 160 -13.52 8.82 7.03
CA LEU A 160 -12.29 8.07 7.30
C LEU A 160 -11.13 8.54 6.43
N TYR A 161 -11.41 8.78 5.14
CA TYR A 161 -10.40 9.29 4.22
C TYR A 161 -9.87 10.63 4.69
N PHE A 162 -10.77 11.58 4.97
CA PHE A 162 -10.39 12.91 5.45
C PHE A 162 -9.63 12.87 6.79
N VAL A 163 -10.10 12.08 7.76
CA VAL A 163 -9.45 11.91 9.06
C VAL A 163 -8.05 11.33 8.91
N GLY A 164 -7.85 10.33 8.04
CA GLY A 164 -6.54 9.75 7.76
C GLY A 164 -5.53 10.80 7.28
N TYR A 165 -5.93 11.67 6.36
CA TYR A 165 -5.09 12.78 5.89
C TYR A 165 -4.81 13.83 6.97
N VAL A 166 -5.82 14.21 7.75
CA VAL A 166 -5.65 15.21 8.82
C VAL A 166 -4.69 14.68 9.90
N VAL A 167 -4.88 13.43 10.33
CA VAL A 167 -4.01 12.81 11.34
C VAL A 167 -2.58 12.68 10.83
N TYR A 168 -2.39 12.32 9.56
CA TYR A 168 -1.07 12.32 8.93
C TYR A 168 -0.44 13.72 8.86
N ALA A 169 -1.21 14.73 8.44
CA ALA A 169 -0.72 16.10 8.35
C ALA A 169 -0.30 16.65 9.73
N VAL A 170 -1.10 16.37 10.77
CA VAL A 170 -0.75 16.72 12.16
C VAL A 170 0.49 15.96 12.61
N GLY A 171 0.61 14.67 12.29
CA GLY A 171 1.81 13.87 12.61
C GLY A 171 3.09 14.44 11.98
N CYS A 172 3.03 14.80 10.70
CA CYS A 172 4.14 15.46 10.00
C CYS A 172 4.47 16.83 10.62
N LEU A 173 3.45 17.62 10.97
CA LEU A 173 3.63 18.93 11.57
C LEU A 173 4.31 18.83 12.95
N VAL A 174 3.89 17.88 13.77
CA VAL A 174 4.48 17.64 15.09
C VAL A 174 5.93 17.18 14.94
N ASN A 175 6.22 16.29 13.98
CA ASN A 175 7.59 15.87 13.69
C ASN A 175 8.49 17.04 13.27
N TYR A 176 7.95 18.00 12.53
CA TYR A 176 8.71 19.17 12.09
C TYR A 176 9.04 20.15 13.23
N PHE A 177 8.12 20.38 14.17
CA PHE A 177 8.37 21.32 15.28
C PHE A 177 9.14 20.69 16.44
N ILE A 178 8.89 19.41 16.74
CA ILE A 178 9.43 18.74 17.93
C ILE A 178 10.56 17.79 17.53
N HIS A 179 11.79 18.26 17.73
CA HIS A 179 13.02 17.49 17.48
C HIS A 179 13.34 16.53 18.65
N ASN A 180 12.41 15.59 18.92
CA ASN A 180 12.59 14.57 19.95
C ASN A 180 12.42 13.17 19.36
N VAL A 181 13.35 12.27 19.66
CA VAL A 181 13.40 10.88 19.16
C VAL A 181 12.12 10.12 19.47
N VAL A 182 11.61 10.24 20.70
CA VAL A 182 10.43 9.49 21.16
C VAL A 182 9.18 9.98 20.44
N VAL A 183 9.04 11.30 20.32
CA VAL A 183 7.90 11.91 19.59
C VAL A 183 7.93 11.49 18.14
N ASN A 184 9.10 11.51 17.51
CA ASN A 184 9.27 11.12 16.12
C ASN A 184 8.83 9.67 15.85
N ILE A 185 9.28 8.75 16.70
CA ILE A 185 8.89 7.32 16.64
C ILE A 185 7.40 7.12 16.88
N ILE A 186 6.79 7.83 17.84
CA ILE A 186 5.34 7.75 18.09
C ILE A 186 4.55 8.31 16.90
N MET A 187 5.08 9.34 16.23
CA MET A 187 4.40 9.88 15.05
C MET A 187 4.50 8.96 13.83
N CYS A 188 5.45 8.00 13.78
CA CYS A 188 5.47 6.96 12.73
C CYS A 188 4.19 6.13 12.67
N PHE A 189 3.45 5.99 13.77
CA PHE A 189 2.13 5.35 13.75
C PHE A 189 1.15 6.06 12.80
N THR A 190 1.28 7.37 12.64
CA THR A 190 0.42 8.15 11.72
C THR A 190 0.70 7.88 10.26
N PHE A 191 1.92 7.46 9.91
CA PHE A 191 2.28 7.07 8.56
C PHE A 191 1.60 5.75 8.17
N GLY A 192 1.48 4.83 9.15
CA GLY A 192 0.74 3.57 8.99
C GLY A 192 -0.75 3.81 8.76
N MET A 193 -1.35 4.78 9.45
CA MET A 193 -2.75 5.14 9.19
C MET A 193 -2.97 5.63 7.76
N LEU A 194 -2.08 6.49 7.26
CA LEU A 194 -2.21 7.02 5.92
C LEU A 194 -2.08 5.92 4.87
N VAL A 195 -1.06 5.06 4.97
CA VAL A 195 -0.83 4.02 3.95
C VAL A 195 -1.99 3.03 3.88
N VAL A 196 -2.59 2.64 5.01
CA VAL A 196 -3.78 1.77 5.03
C VAL A 196 -4.96 2.50 4.41
N SER A 197 -5.15 3.78 4.75
CA SER A 197 -6.22 4.61 4.17
C SER A 197 -6.10 4.73 2.65
N LEU A 198 -4.89 4.96 2.13
CA LEU A 198 -4.59 5.07 0.71
C LEU A 198 -4.79 3.74 -0.05
N ASN A 199 -4.60 2.60 0.61
CA ASN A 199 -4.72 1.28 -0.01
C ASN A 199 -6.12 0.67 0.10
N THR A 200 -6.96 1.07 1.06
CA THR A 200 -8.26 0.42 1.29
C THR A 200 -9.44 1.29 0.93
N LEU A 201 -9.42 2.57 1.32
CA LEU A 201 -10.55 3.47 1.14
C LEU A 201 -10.88 3.81 -0.32
N PRO A 202 -9.93 4.11 -1.23
CA PRO A 202 -10.28 4.47 -2.61
C PRO A 202 -10.90 3.29 -3.37
N TYR A 203 -10.45 2.05 -3.11
CA TYR A 203 -11.06 0.85 -3.70
C TYR A 203 -12.49 0.64 -3.19
N HIS A 204 -12.72 0.90 -1.91
CA HIS A 204 -14.05 0.78 -1.32
C HIS A 204 -15.00 1.89 -1.84
N MET A 205 -14.49 3.12 -2.01
CA MET A 205 -15.23 4.21 -2.67
C MET A 205 -15.59 3.83 -4.10
N LEU A 206 -14.60 3.32 -4.85
CA LEU A 206 -14.78 2.91 -6.23
C LEU A 206 -15.85 1.82 -6.38
N SER A 207 -15.85 0.84 -5.47
CA SER A 207 -16.86 -0.23 -5.42
C SER A 207 -18.27 0.32 -5.18
N LYS A 208 -18.44 1.28 -4.26
CA LYS A 208 -19.73 1.95 -4.05
C LYS A 208 -20.18 2.73 -5.29
N PHE A 209 -19.26 3.46 -5.94
CA PHE A 209 -19.57 4.19 -7.17
C PHE A 209 -20.03 3.28 -8.32
N HIS A 210 -19.50 2.05 -8.41
CA HIS A 210 -19.91 1.07 -9.42
C HIS A 210 -21.20 0.32 -9.07
N THR A 211 -21.57 0.29 -7.79
CA THR A 211 -22.81 -0.34 -7.32
C THR A 211 -24.02 0.58 -7.53
N ASP A 212 -23.82 1.90 -7.50
CA ASP A 212 -24.87 2.88 -7.84
C ASP A 212 -25.21 2.81 -9.34
N GLU A 213 -26.45 2.44 -9.67
CA GLU A 213 -26.94 2.27 -11.04
C GLU A 213 -26.91 3.55 -11.91
N THR A 214 -26.63 4.70 -11.29
CA THR A 214 -26.48 6.00 -11.95
C THR A 214 -25.11 6.19 -12.60
N TYR A 215 -24.14 5.31 -12.37
CA TYR A 215 -22.83 5.38 -13.01
C TYR A 215 -22.89 4.81 -14.44
N ARG A 216 -23.23 5.69 -15.39
CA ARG A 216 -23.06 5.46 -16.83
C ARG A 216 -21.98 6.40 -17.36
N ASN A 217 -21.07 5.86 -18.19
CA ASN A 217 -20.16 6.70 -18.95
C ASN A 217 -20.96 7.58 -19.94
N LYS A 218 -20.36 8.65 -20.46
CA LYS A 218 -20.98 9.51 -21.49
C LYS A 218 -21.46 8.71 -22.73
N ASP A 219 -20.85 7.55 -22.96
CA ASP A 219 -21.14 6.63 -24.06
C ASP A 219 -22.20 5.56 -23.73
N GLY A 220 -22.82 5.59 -22.54
CA GLY A 220 -23.85 4.64 -22.12
C GLY A 220 -23.35 3.24 -21.75
N THR A 221 -22.06 2.96 -21.96
CA THR A 221 -21.38 1.71 -21.58
C THR A 221 -20.97 1.73 -20.10
N LYS A 222 -21.08 0.57 -19.43
CA LYS A 222 -20.55 0.38 -18.07
C LYS A 222 -19.05 0.12 -18.19
N ARG A 223 -18.22 1.00 -17.63
CA ARG A 223 -16.79 0.76 -17.49
C ARG A 223 -16.56 -0.37 -16.47
N GLY A 224 -15.65 -1.29 -16.76
CA GLY A 224 -15.34 -2.40 -15.86
C GLY A 224 -14.68 -1.90 -14.57
N ILE A 225 -15.12 -2.43 -13.42
CA ILE A 225 -14.53 -2.13 -12.11
C ILE A 225 -13.04 -2.49 -12.06
N GLY A 226 -12.62 -3.52 -12.81
CA GLY A 226 -11.22 -3.93 -12.94
C GLY A 226 -10.33 -2.88 -13.61
N VAL A 227 -10.85 -2.13 -14.59
CA VAL A 227 -10.11 -1.05 -15.27
C VAL A 227 -9.87 0.13 -14.31
N ASP A 228 -10.85 0.47 -13.48
CA ASP A 228 -10.66 1.54 -12.51
C ASP A 228 -9.80 1.10 -11.30
N CYS A 229 -9.85 -0.19 -10.95
CA CYS A 229 -8.97 -0.81 -9.94
C CYS A 229 -7.50 -0.81 -10.39
N SER A 230 -7.24 -1.21 -11.64
CA SER A 230 -5.89 -1.19 -12.21
C SER A 230 -5.36 0.23 -12.34
N LEU A 231 -6.22 1.22 -12.59
CA LEU A 231 -5.81 2.62 -12.62
C LEU A 231 -5.49 3.19 -11.24
N LEU A 232 -6.22 2.80 -10.19
CA LEU A 232 -5.85 3.13 -8.81
C LEU A 232 -4.46 2.59 -8.47
N ASN A 233 -4.17 1.34 -8.85
CA ASN A 233 -2.84 0.76 -8.67
C ASN A 233 -1.78 1.49 -9.51
N SER A 234 -2.13 1.95 -10.71
CA SER A 234 -1.23 2.75 -11.55
C SER A 234 -0.86 4.09 -10.92
N CYS A 235 -1.74 4.67 -10.10
CA CYS A 235 -1.47 5.92 -9.37
C CYS A 235 -0.33 5.76 -8.34
N TYR A 236 -0.20 4.57 -7.74
CA TYR A 236 0.90 4.25 -6.83
C TYR A 236 2.24 4.35 -7.56
N PHE A 237 2.38 3.63 -8.68
CA PHE A 237 3.60 3.64 -9.49
C PHE A 237 3.91 5.04 -10.05
N LEU A 238 2.88 5.79 -10.43
CA LEU A 238 3.06 7.16 -10.89
C LEU A 238 3.60 8.07 -9.77
N GLY A 239 3.09 7.92 -8.55
CA GLY A 239 3.58 8.66 -7.39
C GLY A 239 5.03 8.35 -7.06
N GLU A 240 5.39 7.05 -7.07
CA GLU A 240 6.77 6.59 -6.88
C GLU A 240 7.71 7.14 -7.96
N LEU A 241 7.30 7.09 -9.23
CA LEU A 241 8.08 7.61 -10.35
C LEU A 241 8.32 9.12 -10.23
N ILE A 242 7.31 9.89 -9.82
CA ILE A 242 7.45 11.34 -9.59
C ILE A 242 8.49 11.61 -8.50
N VAL A 243 8.44 10.87 -7.39
CA VAL A 243 9.39 11.04 -6.28
C VAL A 243 10.80 10.60 -6.70
N ALA A 244 10.95 9.45 -7.37
CA ALA A 244 12.23 8.97 -7.87
C ALA A 244 12.85 9.94 -8.87
N ALA A 245 12.05 10.51 -9.78
CA ALA A 245 12.51 11.53 -10.72
C ALA A 245 12.90 12.84 -10.02
N SER A 246 12.28 13.18 -8.89
CA SER A 246 12.61 14.38 -8.11
C SER A 246 13.90 14.26 -7.29
N LEU A 247 14.32 13.03 -6.96
CA LEU A 247 15.48 12.79 -6.12
C LEU A 247 16.79 13.26 -6.77
N GLY A 248 16.99 12.96 -8.06
CA GLY A 248 18.20 13.35 -8.80
C GLY A 248 18.48 14.87 -8.77
N PRO A 249 17.56 15.71 -9.26
CA PRO A 249 17.71 17.16 -9.22
C PRO A 249 17.83 17.72 -7.79
N LEU A 250 17.24 17.06 -6.79
CA LEU A 250 17.35 17.51 -5.40
C LEU A 250 18.76 17.25 -4.86
N LEU A 251 19.35 16.09 -5.15
CA LEU A 251 20.72 15.74 -4.76
C LEU A 251 21.76 16.68 -5.38
N GLU A 252 21.58 17.04 -6.66
CA GLU A 252 22.43 18.02 -7.35
C GLU A 252 22.38 19.40 -6.68
N ARG A 253 21.18 19.85 -6.27
CA ARG A 253 21.00 21.17 -5.62
C ARG A 253 21.48 21.22 -4.18
N THR A 254 21.46 20.10 -3.48
CA THR A 254 21.85 20.00 -2.05
C THR A 254 23.34 19.72 -1.86
N GLY A 255 24.07 19.41 -2.93
CA GLY A 255 25.54 19.30 -2.91
C GLY A 255 26.08 17.97 -2.36
N TYR A 256 25.25 16.93 -2.24
CA TYR A 256 25.69 15.60 -1.79
C TYR A 256 26.70 14.92 -2.74
N GLU A 257 26.89 15.44 -3.98
CA GLU A 257 27.95 14.99 -4.89
C GLU A 257 29.33 15.02 -4.24
N LYS A 258 29.59 15.97 -3.32
CA LYS A 258 30.90 16.09 -2.67
C LYS A 258 31.20 15.03 -1.62
N ILE A 259 30.19 14.31 -1.11
CA ILE A 259 30.36 13.36 0.00
C ILE A 259 30.46 11.91 -0.50
N ILE A 260 29.84 11.60 -1.64
CA ILE A 260 29.83 10.22 -2.18
C ILE A 260 30.92 10.00 -3.24
N PHE A 261 31.32 11.04 -3.99
CA PHE A 261 32.30 10.90 -5.09
C PHE A 261 33.72 11.36 -4.75
N ASP A 262 33.98 11.90 -3.56
CA ASP A 262 35.33 12.27 -3.11
C ASP A 262 36.04 11.12 -2.37
N ASN A 263 35.89 9.88 -2.86
CA ASN A 263 36.71 8.72 -2.47
C ASN A 263 37.66 8.31 -3.60
N SER A 264 38.26 9.31 -4.25
CA SER A 264 39.31 9.14 -5.24
C SER A 264 40.34 10.24 -5.09
N LYS A 265 41.07 10.25 -3.97
CA LYS A 265 42.42 10.80 -3.87
C LYS A 265 43.20 10.13 -2.76
#